data_AF-A0A2W6CM38-F1
#
_entry.id   AF-A0A2W6CM38-F1
#
_cell.length_a   1.000
_cell.length_b   1.000
_cell.length_c   1.000
_cell.angle_alpha   90.00
_cell.angle_beta   90.00
_cell.angle_gamma   90.00
#
_symmetry.space_group_name_H-M   'P 1'
#
loop_
_entity.id
_entity.type
_entity.pdbx_description
1 polymer ?
#
loop_
_entity_poly.entity_id
_entity_poly.type
_entity_poly.pdbx_seq_one_letter_code
_entity_poly.pdbx_strand_id
1 'polypeptide(L)'
;EEFGEWLVSVRGETQVIVHEQRPVPLWQHLLVGTRLFDLFGADGATVDPALKRHVEGQQRYLAPTGISRGRGRGRSLRSWRPPPRPDVIARLDSEGLLPCITFIFSRAGCDAAVRQCGHAGLWLTSEDERGTIEAVIDERAAAIPAEDLEVLGYW
;
A
#
# COMPACT_ATOMS: atom_id res chain seq x y z
N GLU A 1 21.30 -12.70 -23.21
CA GLU A 1 21.50 -11.96 -21.95
C GLU A 1 22.96 -11.57 -21.85
N GLU A 2 23.25 -10.27 -21.86
CA GLU A 2 24.63 -9.75 -21.78
C GLU A 2 25.35 -10.23 -20.49
N PHE A 3 24.59 -10.40 -19.40
CA PHE A 3 25.11 -10.91 -18.12
C PHE A 3 25.55 -12.37 -18.18
N GLY A 4 24.78 -13.24 -18.85
CA GLY A 4 25.12 -14.65 -19.01
C GLY A 4 26.37 -14.87 -19.86
N GLU A 5 26.49 -14.13 -20.97
CA GLU A 5 27.66 -14.16 -21.85
C GLU A 5 28.93 -13.69 -21.13
N TRP A 6 28.81 -12.63 -20.31
CA TRP A 6 29.91 -12.19 -19.46
C TRP A 6 30.33 -13.25 -18.44
N LEU A 7 29.37 -13.90 -17.76
CA LEU A 7 29.67 -15.00 -16.82
C LEU A 7 30.40 -16.16 -17.47
N VAL A 8 29.99 -16.55 -18.68
CA VAL A 8 30.68 -17.60 -19.45
C VAL A 8 32.14 -17.24 -19.72
N SER A 9 32.41 -15.97 -20.07
CA SER A 9 33.76 -15.50 -20.38
C SER A 9 34.72 -15.51 -19.19
N VAL A 10 34.21 -15.33 -17.96
CA VAL A 10 35.03 -15.23 -16.75
C VAL A 10 35.09 -16.54 -15.96
N ARG A 11 34.02 -17.35 -16.02
CA ARG A 11 33.83 -18.52 -15.13
C ARG A 11 33.71 -19.85 -15.86
N GLY A 12 33.69 -19.87 -17.20
CA GLY A 12 33.51 -21.09 -18.00
C GLY A 12 32.03 -21.43 -18.22
N GLU A 13 31.75 -22.67 -18.60
CA GLU A 13 30.42 -23.12 -19.03
C GLU A 13 29.32 -22.79 -18.01
N THR A 14 28.36 -21.96 -18.42
CA THR A 14 27.26 -21.47 -17.58
C THR A 14 25.95 -21.49 -18.37
N GLN A 15 24.91 -22.12 -17.83
CA GLN A 15 23.57 -22.13 -18.43
C GLN A 15 22.68 -21.10 -17.73
N VAL A 16 22.08 -20.21 -18.52
CA VAL A 16 21.05 -19.28 -18.05
C VAL A 16 19.68 -19.94 -18.15
N ILE A 17 18.89 -19.86 -17.08
CA ILE A 17 17.50 -20.29 -17.07
C ILE A 17 16.64 -19.10 -16.64
N VAL A 18 15.74 -18.65 -17.53
CA VAL A 18 14.77 -17.59 -17.25
C VAL A 18 13.38 -18.20 -17.16
N HIS A 19 12.64 -17.83 -16.11
CA HIS A 19 11.27 -18.26 -15.90
C HIS A 19 10.45 -17.07 -15.37
N GLU A 20 9.42 -16.68 -16.12
CA GLU A 20 8.60 -15.48 -15.83
C GLU A 20 7.20 -15.82 -15.31
N GLN A 21 6.85 -17.10 -15.25
CA GLN A 21 5.51 -17.52 -14.83
C GLN A 21 5.32 -17.31 -13.32
N ARG A 22 4.36 -16.48 -12.96
CA ARG A 22 3.93 -16.28 -11.58
C ARG A 22 2.86 -17.33 -11.22
N PRO A 23 3.10 -18.22 -10.24
CA PRO A 23 2.12 -19.23 -9.85
C PRO A 23 0.82 -18.63 -9.30
N VAL A 24 0.92 -17.48 -8.63
CA VAL A 24 -0.22 -16.68 -8.18
C VAL A 24 -0.30 -15.45 -9.08
N PRO A 25 -1.37 -15.30 -9.88
CA PRO A 25 -1.59 -14.11 -10.70
C PRO A 25 -1.65 -12.85 -9.85
N LEU A 26 -1.30 -11.72 -10.44
CA LEU A 26 -1.41 -10.41 -9.80
C LEU A 26 -2.53 -9.62 -10.47
N TRP A 27 -3.40 -9.05 -9.64
CA TRP A 27 -4.37 -8.04 -10.05
C TRP A 27 -3.95 -6.70 -9.46
N GLN A 28 -3.97 -5.67 -10.29
CA GLN A 28 -3.56 -4.34 -9.87
C GLN A 28 -4.80 -3.50 -9.70
N HIS A 29 -4.90 -2.85 -8.56
CA HIS A 29 -6.01 -1.95 -8.24
C HIS A 29 -5.48 -0.54 -8.04
N LEU A 30 -6.34 0.44 -8.30
CA LEU A 30 -6.10 1.85 -8.02
C LEU A 30 -7.22 2.40 -7.15
N LEU A 31 -6.85 2.97 -6.00
CA LEU A 31 -7.78 3.69 -5.14
C LEU A 31 -7.88 5.15 -5.60
N VAL A 32 -9.05 5.53 -6.10
CA VAL A 32 -9.34 6.92 -6.51
C VAL A 32 -10.42 7.48 -5.59
N GLY A 33 -10.01 8.42 -4.73
CA GLY A 33 -10.86 8.99 -3.70
C GLY A 33 -11.11 7.93 -2.63
N THR A 34 -12.35 7.46 -2.54
CA THR A 34 -12.78 6.41 -1.60
C THR A 34 -13.13 5.09 -2.29
N ARG A 35 -12.95 5.01 -3.61
CA ARG A 35 -13.34 3.85 -4.41
C ARG A 35 -12.13 3.14 -4.99
N LEU A 36 -12.13 1.82 -4.86
CA LEU A 36 -11.14 0.93 -5.46
C LEU A 36 -11.61 0.53 -6.86
N PHE A 37 -10.69 0.55 -7.83
CA PHE A 37 -10.92 0.16 -9.21
C PHE A 37 -9.85 -0.81 -9.66
N ASP A 38 -10.15 -1.68 -10.61
CA ASP A 38 -9.13 -2.41 -11.33
C ASP A 38 -8.32 -1.43 -12.19
N LEU A 39 -7.00 -1.59 -12.18
CA LEU A 39 -6.12 -0.79 -13.02
C LEU A 39 -6.26 -1.23 -14.48
N PHE A 40 -6.32 -2.54 -14.70
CA PHE A 40 -6.43 -3.16 -16.02
C PHE A 40 -7.76 -3.91 -16.16
N GLY A 41 -8.29 -3.94 -17.38
CA GLY A 41 -9.48 -4.71 -17.71
C GLY A 41 -9.20 -6.22 -17.75
N ALA A 42 -10.20 -7.00 -18.12
CA ALA A 42 -10.11 -8.47 -18.18
C ALA A 42 -9.03 -9.00 -19.14
N ASP A 43 -8.54 -8.17 -20.06
CA ASP A 43 -7.44 -8.48 -20.97
C ASP A 43 -6.05 -8.33 -20.34
N GLY A 44 -5.96 -7.76 -19.13
CA GLY A 44 -4.71 -7.52 -18.40
C GLY A 44 -3.78 -6.48 -19.03
N ALA A 45 -4.21 -5.80 -20.10
CA ALA A 45 -3.36 -4.93 -20.91
C ALA A 45 -3.92 -3.52 -21.05
N THR A 46 -5.24 -3.37 -21.12
CA THR A 46 -5.88 -2.06 -21.28
C THR A 46 -6.36 -1.53 -19.95
N VAL A 47 -6.15 -0.23 -19.71
CA VAL A 47 -6.64 0.42 -18.49
C VAL A 47 -8.18 0.35 -18.44
N ASP A 48 -8.73 -0.05 -17.29
CA ASP A 48 -10.17 -0.24 -17.08
C ASP A 48 -10.98 1.01 -17.53
N PRO A 49 -11.94 0.85 -18.47
CA PRO A 49 -12.84 1.93 -18.88
C PRO A 49 -13.64 2.57 -17.73
N ALA A 50 -13.96 1.83 -16.66
CA ALA A 50 -14.64 2.37 -15.50
C ALA A 50 -13.74 3.35 -14.72
N LEU A 51 -12.47 2.99 -14.52
CA LEU A 51 -11.48 3.86 -13.90
C LEU A 51 -11.28 5.14 -14.72
N LYS A 52 -11.08 5.02 -16.05
CA LYS A 52 -10.93 6.18 -16.95
C LYS A 52 -12.09 7.16 -16.83
N ARG A 53 -13.33 6.66 -16.96
CA ARG A 53 -14.54 7.49 -16.85
C ARG A 53 -14.66 8.19 -15.50
N HIS A 54 -14.24 7.52 -14.42
CA HIS A 54 -14.28 8.11 -13.08
C HIS A 54 -13.29 9.27 -12.93
N VAL A 55 -12.05 9.08 -13.37
CA VAL A 55 -11.01 10.12 -13.30
C VAL A 55 -11.36 11.32 -14.19
N GLU A 56 -11.83 11.09 -15.42
CA GLU A 56 -12.29 12.14 -16.33
C GLU A 56 -13.51 12.89 -15.78
N GLY A 57 -14.40 12.18 -15.06
CA GLY A 57 -15.52 12.78 -14.34
C GLY A 57 -15.05 13.73 -13.24
N GLN A 58 -14.14 13.28 -12.37
CA GLN A 58 -13.58 14.12 -11.30
C GLN A 58 -12.86 15.36 -11.84
N GLN A 59 -12.09 15.22 -12.92
CA GLN A 59 -11.40 16.36 -13.55
C GLN A 59 -12.39 17.42 -14.05
N ARG A 60 -13.54 17.00 -14.60
CA ARG A 60 -14.59 17.94 -15.06
C ARG A 60 -15.25 18.72 -13.94
N TYR A 61 -15.45 18.11 -12.76
CA TYR A 61 -15.98 18.81 -11.58
C TYR A 61 -14.96 19.76 -10.94
N LEU A 62 -13.66 19.51 -11.16
CA LEU A 62 -12.56 20.36 -10.69
C LEU A 62 -12.16 21.44 -11.71
N ALA A 63 -12.58 21.29 -12.98
CA ALA A 63 -12.35 22.28 -14.01
C ALA A 63 -13.17 23.55 -13.71
N PRO A 64 -12.55 24.73 -13.65
CA PRO A 64 -13.28 25.96 -13.40
C PRO A 64 -14.17 26.27 -14.60
N THR A 65 -15.48 26.08 -14.47
CA THR A 65 -16.46 26.72 -15.35
C THR A 65 -16.28 28.23 -15.20
N GLY A 66 -15.70 28.88 -16.21
CA GLY A 66 -15.38 30.30 -16.17
C GLY A 66 -16.62 31.16 -15.96
N ILE A 67 -16.56 32.05 -14.96
CA ILE A 67 -16.94 33.48 -14.96
C ILE A 67 -16.52 34.02 -13.58
N SER A 68 -15.39 34.72 -13.49
CA SER A 68 -15.26 35.94 -12.67
C SER A 68 -13.95 36.65 -12.97
N ARG A 69 -14.03 37.71 -13.78
CA ARG A 69 -13.02 38.78 -13.82
C ARG A 69 -13.11 39.52 -12.48
N GLY A 70 -12.35 39.08 -11.48
CA GLY A 70 -12.46 39.65 -10.13
C GLY A 70 -11.25 39.34 -9.27
N ARG A 71 -10.34 40.30 -9.23
CA ARG A 71 -9.21 40.47 -8.31
C ARG A 71 -9.46 39.85 -6.92
N GLY A 72 -8.90 38.67 -6.67
CA GLY A 72 -9.01 37.99 -5.37
C GLY A 72 -8.06 36.79 -5.30
N ARG A 73 -7.09 36.87 -4.38
CA ARG A 73 -6.08 35.86 -4.03
C ARG A 73 -6.48 34.42 -4.42
N GLY A 74 -5.70 33.85 -5.34
CA GLY A 74 -5.85 32.49 -5.86
C GLY A 74 -6.07 31.48 -4.75
N ARG A 75 -7.33 31.09 -4.58
CA ARG A 75 -7.74 29.98 -3.73
C ARG A 75 -7.26 28.73 -4.43
N SER A 76 -6.04 28.33 -4.05
CA SER A 76 -5.35 27.12 -4.50
C SER A 76 -6.36 26.00 -4.72
N LEU A 77 -6.35 25.47 -5.93
CA LEU A 77 -6.95 24.21 -6.33
C LEU A 77 -7.01 23.29 -5.11
N ARG A 78 -8.20 22.85 -4.69
CA ARG A 78 -8.37 21.94 -3.55
C ARG A 78 -7.36 20.81 -3.71
N SER A 79 -6.29 20.87 -2.93
CA SER A 79 -5.18 19.93 -2.98
C SER A 79 -5.78 18.56 -2.77
N TRP A 80 -5.68 17.71 -3.79
CA TRP A 80 -5.98 16.29 -3.65
C TRP A 80 -5.20 15.77 -2.46
N ARG A 81 -5.93 15.35 -1.41
CA ARG A 81 -5.34 14.67 -0.27
C ARG A 81 -5.68 13.20 -0.40
N PRO A 82 -4.69 12.30 -0.40
CA PRO A 82 -4.98 10.87 -0.36
C PRO A 82 -5.80 10.55 0.90
N PRO A 83 -6.66 9.52 0.85
CA PRO A 83 -7.39 9.06 2.02
C PRO A 83 -6.40 8.70 3.14
N PRO A 84 -6.78 8.91 4.41
CA PRO A 84 -5.95 8.51 5.53
C PRO A 84 -5.80 6.99 5.54
N ARG A 85 -4.67 6.50 6.09
CA ARG A 85 -4.32 5.07 6.04
C ARG A 85 -5.37 4.14 6.66
N PRO A 86 -6.00 4.46 7.81
CA PRO A 86 -7.05 3.62 8.37
C PRO A 86 -8.21 3.39 7.40
N ASP A 87 -8.62 4.43 6.65
CA ASP A 87 -9.70 4.32 5.66
C ASP A 87 -9.30 3.42 4.49
N VAL A 88 -8.03 3.49 4.06
CA VAL A 88 -7.51 2.58 3.02
C VAL A 88 -7.55 1.14 3.50
N ILE A 89 -7.10 0.88 4.74
CA ILE A 89 -7.08 -0.48 5.31
C ILE A 89 -8.51 -1.00 5.49
N ALA A 90 -9.41 -0.20 6.05
CA ALA A 90 -10.83 -0.56 6.20
C ALA A 90 -11.48 -0.86 4.83
N ARG A 91 -11.09 -0.11 3.79
CA ARG A 91 -11.56 -0.41 2.43
C ARG A 91 -11.03 -1.75 1.93
N LEU A 92 -9.74 -2.03 2.09
CA LEU A 92 -9.16 -3.32 1.70
C LEU A 92 -9.80 -4.49 2.46
N ASP A 93 -10.06 -4.32 3.75
CA ASP A 93 -10.76 -5.31 4.58
C ASP A 93 -12.18 -5.61 4.06
N SER A 94 -12.95 -4.56 3.76
CA SER A 94 -14.30 -4.72 3.21
C SER A 94 -14.35 -5.40 1.84
N GLU A 95 -13.25 -5.37 1.08
CA GLU A 95 -13.08 -6.04 -0.22
C GLU A 95 -12.46 -7.43 -0.08
N GLY A 96 -12.15 -7.89 1.14
CA GLY A 96 -11.50 -9.18 1.38
C GLY A 96 -10.04 -9.23 0.92
N LEU A 97 -9.35 -8.08 0.89
CA LEU A 97 -7.97 -7.94 0.40
C LEU A 97 -6.93 -7.88 1.53
N LEU A 98 -7.31 -8.25 2.75
CA LEU A 98 -6.37 -8.49 3.85
C LEU A 98 -5.93 -9.97 3.87
N PRO A 99 -4.66 -10.25 4.26
CA PRO A 99 -3.64 -9.32 4.74
C PRO A 99 -3.00 -8.49 3.61
N CYS A 100 -2.56 -7.27 3.93
CA CYS A 100 -1.88 -6.39 2.98
C CYS A 100 -0.51 -5.92 3.49
N ILE A 101 0.45 -5.75 2.58
CA ILE A 101 1.76 -5.14 2.87
C ILE A 101 1.76 -3.72 2.29
N THR A 102 1.98 -2.72 3.14
CA THR A 102 2.06 -1.32 2.71
C THR A 102 3.52 -0.88 2.59
N PHE A 103 3.97 -0.56 1.38
CA PHE A 103 5.30 -0.02 1.16
C PHE A 103 5.34 1.49 1.43
N ILE A 104 6.28 1.91 2.28
CA ILE A 104 6.49 3.30 2.67
C ILE A 104 7.99 3.62 2.53
N PHE A 105 8.31 4.76 1.93
CA PHE A 105 9.68 5.09 1.53
C PHE A 105 10.64 5.43 2.68
N SER A 106 10.20 5.48 3.94
CA SER A 106 11.05 5.79 5.10
C SER A 106 10.60 5.08 6.36
N ARG A 107 11.57 4.77 7.26
CA ARG A 107 11.30 4.19 8.58
C ARG A 107 10.39 5.08 9.42
N ALA A 108 10.71 6.37 9.53
CA ALA A 108 9.88 7.33 10.24
C ALA A 108 8.45 7.43 9.67
N GLY A 109 8.28 7.22 8.36
CA GLY A 109 6.97 7.13 7.71
C GLY A 109 6.19 5.87 8.08
N CYS A 110 6.88 4.73 8.23
CA CYS A 110 6.29 3.50 8.78
C CYS A 110 5.80 3.71 10.21
N ASP A 111 6.64 4.28 11.08
CA ASP A 111 6.28 4.52 12.49
C ASP A 111 5.09 5.50 12.61
N ALA A 112 5.05 6.52 11.75
CA ALA A 112 3.91 7.42 11.66
C ALA A 112 2.64 6.72 11.16
N ALA A 113 2.75 5.78 10.23
CA ALA A 113 1.61 5.00 9.74
C ALA A 113 1.02 4.10 10.83
N VAL A 114 1.87 3.38 11.57
CA VAL A 114 1.44 2.53 12.69
C VAL A 114 0.71 3.38 13.74
N ARG A 115 1.31 4.52 14.15
CA ARG A 115 0.67 5.45 15.08
C ARG A 115 -0.66 5.99 14.55
N GLN A 116 -0.76 6.29 13.26
CA GLN A 116 -2.02 6.76 12.66
C GLN A 116 -3.12 5.70 12.78
N CYS A 117 -2.81 4.44 12.52
CA CYS A 117 -3.76 3.33 12.68
C CYS A 117 -4.15 3.10 14.14
N GLY A 118 -3.18 3.15 15.05
CA GLY A 118 -3.43 3.02 16.50
C GLY A 118 -4.34 4.13 17.03
N HIS A 119 -4.08 5.40 16.68
CA HIS A 119 -4.95 6.52 17.10
C HIS A 119 -6.37 6.45 16.52
N ALA A 120 -6.55 5.80 15.37
CA ALA A 120 -7.86 5.58 14.78
C ALA A 120 -8.64 4.43 15.43
N GLY A 121 -8.03 3.71 16.39
CA GLY A 121 -8.65 2.57 17.05
C GLY A 121 -8.85 1.38 16.11
N LEU A 122 -8.02 1.24 15.08
CA LEU A 122 -8.13 0.15 14.12
C LEU A 122 -7.68 -1.17 14.78
N TRP A 123 -8.61 -2.11 14.89
CA TRP A 123 -8.37 -3.48 15.33
C TRP A 123 -8.70 -4.44 14.19
N LEU A 124 -7.69 -5.20 13.74
CA LEU A 124 -7.82 -6.20 12.66
C LEU A 124 -7.88 -7.64 13.18
N THR A 125 -7.84 -7.81 14.50
CA THR A 125 -7.82 -9.10 15.18
C THR A 125 -9.00 -9.20 16.15
N SER A 126 -9.57 -10.39 16.21
CA SER A 126 -10.48 -10.82 17.27
C SER A 126 -9.77 -10.94 18.61
N GLU A 127 -10.54 -11.07 19.70
CA GLU A 127 -10.01 -11.24 21.05
C GLU A 127 -9.18 -12.53 21.18
N ASP A 128 -9.66 -13.63 20.61
CA ASP A 128 -8.94 -14.92 20.62
C ASP A 128 -7.61 -14.85 19.84
N GLU A 129 -7.60 -14.16 18.69
CA GLU A 129 -6.38 -13.94 17.91
C GLU A 129 -5.38 -13.08 18.68
N ARG A 130 -5.84 -12.07 19.42
CA ARG A 130 -4.97 -11.24 20.27
C ARG A 130 -4.32 -12.07 21.37
N GLY A 131 -5.09 -12.88 22.09
CA GLY A 131 -4.53 -13.76 23.12
C GLY A 131 -3.50 -14.74 22.54
N THR A 132 -3.73 -15.25 21.33
CA THR A 132 -2.76 -16.10 20.62
C THR A 132 -1.50 -15.33 20.25
N ILE A 133 -1.64 -14.10 19.73
CA ILE A 133 -0.51 -13.24 19.36
C ILE A 133 0.32 -12.86 20.60
N GLU A 134 -0.33 -12.46 21.68
CA GLU A 134 0.31 -12.11 22.96
C GLU A 134 1.12 -13.30 23.50
N ALA A 135 0.52 -14.50 23.55
CA ALA A 135 1.22 -15.70 24.00
C ALA A 135 2.48 -16.01 23.17
N VAL A 136 2.41 -15.84 21.85
CA VAL A 136 3.58 -16.02 20.97
C VAL A 136 4.62 -14.93 21.22
N ILE A 137 4.21 -13.67 21.42
CA ILE A 137 5.15 -12.58 21.71
C ILE A 137 5.85 -12.84 23.06
N ASP A 138 5.11 -13.19 24.11
CA ASP A 138 5.64 -13.52 25.43
C ASP A 138 6.67 -14.66 25.37
N GLU A 139 6.33 -15.76 24.68
CA GLU A 139 7.24 -16.90 24.50
C GLU A 139 8.56 -16.48 23.86
N ARG A 140 8.51 -15.59 22.85
CA ARG A 140 9.69 -15.14 22.11
C ARG A 140 10.47 -14.06 22.85
N ALA A 141 9.79 -13.22 23.62
CA ALA A 141 10.40 -12.17 24.43
C ALA A 141 11.05 -12.71 25.71
N ALA A 142 10.70 -13.91 26.16
CA ALA A 142 11.21 -14.52 27.39
C ALA A 142 12.75 -14.63 27.47
N ALA A 143 13.44 -14.63 26.33
CA ALA A 143 14.90 -14.68 26.28
C ALA A 143 15.58 -13.29 26.33
N ILE A 144 14.81 -12.21 26.28
CA ILE A 144 15.33 -10.84 26.26
C ILE A 144 15.52 -10.35 27.70
N PRO A 145 16.69 -9.78 28.06
CA PRO A 145 16.91 -9.17 29.37
C PRO A 145 15.89 -8.07 29.68
N ALA A 146 15.53 -7.90 30.96
CA ALA A 146 14.50 -6.95 31.37
C ALA A 146 14.85 -5.50 31.02
N GLU A 147 16.14 -5.14 31.11
CA GLU A 147 16.65 -3.82 30.72
C GLU A 147 16.45 -3.51 29.24
N ASP A 148 16.49 -4.52 28.38
CA ASP A 148 16.32 -4.36 26.93
C ASP A 148 14.82 -4.31 26.57
N LEU A 149 13.96 -5.00 27.32
CA LEU A 149 12.50 -4.96 27.16
C LEU A 149 11.95 -3.54 27.40
N GLU A 150 12.50 -2.81 28.36
CA GLU A 150 12.10 -1.43 28.65
C GLU A 150 12.37 -0.50 27.45
N VAL A 151 13.48 -0.71 26.73
CA VAL A 151 13.82 0.05 25.51
C VAL A 151 12.84 -0.23 24.37
N LEU A 152 12.30 -1.45 24.30
CA LEU A 152 11.31 -1.85 23.30
C LEU A 152 9.89 -1.36 23.61
N GLY A 153 9.67 -0.76 24.79
CA GLY A 153 8.33 -0.38 25.25
C GLY A 153 7.46 -1.59 25.58
N TYR A 154 8.08 -2.67 26.04
CA TYR A 154 7.42 -3.90 26.47
C TYR A 154 7.19 -3.84 27.99
N TRP A 155 5.95 -3.97 28.44
CA TRP A 155 5.54 -3.90 29.86
C TRP A 155 4.41 -4.87 30.17
#